data_AF-D3PV60-F1
#
_entry.id   AF-D3PV60-F1
#
_cell.length_a   1.000
_cell.length_b   1.000
_cell.length_c   1.000
_cell.angle_alpha   90.00
_cell.angle_beta   90.00
_cell.angle_gamma   90.00
#
_symmetry.space_group_name_H-M   'P 1'
#
loop_
_entity.id
_entity.type
_entity.pdbx_description
1 polymer ?
#
loop_
_entity_poly.entity_id
_entity_poly.type
_entity_poly.pdbx_seq_one_letter_code
_entity_poly.pdbx_strand_id
1 'polypeptide(L)'
;MAAETTLTGVWTPGDRAEGFYRYLPFEVPTGTNAVRVRLEYPRAGGVLDLGCFGAEGFRGWSGGARDRCEIGESAATPGYLPGELETGQWNVVLGLHRVPQPLEYTVTIATSADPVTRVEERVPVATERRPRRDLPAPTGMRWAAGDLHSHSEHSDGTLSLDALAASAASAGLDFLAVTDHNTVSHHPHLAAAGDRHGVLLLPGQEVTTERGHANAFGPLPWIDFRRPAQHWLETTEAAGGLLSVNHPIAVDCAWRQHLSRPAPLAEVWHCTWRDRTWSGPLAWWLANGTATTAIGGSDFHEPGRDRPLGQPTTWVLVPDGEPTVAAVLEALRTGTVAIAADIDGPALLRVEDELVAVAADGAILSDYSGRRRLVRGETARFPAPAGPHWLEDSRTTVLAIAN
;
A
#
# COMPACT_ATOMS: atom_id res chain seq x y z
N MET A 1 -30.43 16.31 -21.38
CA MET A 1 -31.03 16.82 -20.12
C MET A 1 -30.39 16.07 -18.98
N ALA A 2 -30.02 16.76 -17.90
CA ALA A 2 -29.48 16.06 -16.73
C ALA A 2 -30.61 15.25 -16.08
N ALA A 3 -30.36 13.97 -15.80
CA ALA A 3 -31.30 13.11 -15.07
C ALA A 3 -30.73 12.87 -13.67
N GLU A 4 -31.54 13.10 -12.65
CA GLU A 4 -31.18 12.93 -11.25
C GLU A 4 -32.01 11.81 -10.63
N THR A 5 -31.37 10.93 -9.88
CA THR A 5 -31.98 9.82 -9.15
C THR A 5 -31.53 9.88 -7.70
N THR A 6 -32.48 9.83 -6.77
CA THR A 6 -32.20 9.79 -5.32
C THR A 6 -32.66 8.45 -4.75
N LEU A 7 -31.75 7.77 -4.07
CA LEU A 7 -31.98 6.50 -3.41
C LEU A 7 -31.78 6.70 -1.90
N THR A 8 -32.78 6.34 -1.09
CA THR A 8 -32.73 6.48 0.36
C THR A 8 -33.02 5.14 1.03
N GLY A 9 -32.43 4.90 2.20
CA GLY A 9 -32.74 3.71 2.96
C GLY A 9 -32.10 3.72 4.35
N VAL A 10 -32.21 2.60 5.03
CA VAL A 10 -31.61 2.36 6.35
C VAL A 10 -30.87 1.04 6.30
N TRP A 11 -29.59 1.04 6.66
CA TRP A 11 -28.81 -0.18 6.86
C TRP A 11 -28.76 -0.53 8.34
N THR A 12 -28.91 -1.80 8.66
CA THR A 12 -28.88 -2.31 10.03
C THR A 12 -27.63 -3.20 10.26
N PRO A 13 -27.30 -3.50 11.53
CA PRO A 13 -26.30 -4.53 11.83
C PRO A 13 -26.61 -5.89 11.20
N GLY A 14 -27.90 -6.22 11.05
CA GLY A 14 -28.36 -7.44 10.37
C GLY A 14 -27.99 -7.44 8.88
N ASP A 15 -28.25 -6.34 8.19
CA ASP A 15 -27.86 -6.20 6.78
C ASP A 15 -26.34 -6.34 6.60
N ARG A 16 -25.55 -5.75 7.50
CA ARG A 16 -24.10 -5.92 7.48
C ARG A 16 -23.68 -7.39 7.63
N ALA A 17 -24.34 -8.13 8.52
CA ALA A 17 -24.04 -9.54 8.76
C ALA A 17 -24.39 -10.44 7.57
N GLU A 18 -25.45 -10.11 6.83
CA GLU A 18 -25.84 -10.84 5.61
C GLU A 18 -24.89 -10.58 4.43
N GLY A 19 -24.35 -9.37 4.33
CA GLY A 19 -23.47 -9.01 3.24
C GLY A 19 -22.86 -7.62 3.39
N PHE A 20 -21.54 -7.55 3.19
CA PHE A 20 -20.78 -6.32 3.31
C PHE A 20 -21.09 -5.32 2.17
N TYR A 21 -21.17 -5.81 0.92
CA TYR A 21 -21.37 -4.95 -0.25
C TYR A 21 -22.85 -4.88 -0.65
N ARG A 22 -23.39 -3.66 -0.73
CA ARG A 22 -24.76 -3.39 -1.16
C ARG A 22 -24.75 -2.64 -2.48
N TYR A 23 -25.46 -3.18 -3.46
CA TYR A 23 -25.52 -2.67 -4.82
C TYR A 23 -26.82 -1.90 -5.02
N LEU A 24 -26.69 -0.64 -5.40
CA LEU A 24 -27.79 0.28 -5.65
C LEU A 24 -27.84 0.57 -7.16
N PRO A 25 -28.73 -0.09 -7.92
CA PRO A 25 -28.76 0.03 -9.36
C PRO A 25 -29.32 1.38 -9.82
N PHE A 26 -28.80 1.90 -10.93
CA PHE A 26 -29.32 3.06 -11.64
C PHE A 26 -29.03 2.97 -13.14
N GLU A 27 -29.80 3.69 -13.95
CA GLU A 27 -29.63 3.68 -15.40
C GLU A 27 -28.71 4.81 -15.87
N VAL A 28 -27.78 4.48 -16.78
CA VAL A 28 -26.96 5.44 -17.53
C VAL A 28 -27.49 5.51 -18.98
N PRO A 29 -28.18 6.60 -19.36
CA PRO A 29 -28.72 6.74 -20.71
C PRO A 29 -27.63 6.93 -21.77
N THR A 30 -27.97 6.63 -23.03
CA THR A 30 -27.13 6.94 -24.19
C THR A 30 -26.81 8.44 -24.28
N GLY A 31 -25.55 8.77 -24.55
CA GLY A 31 -25.06 10.16 -24.63
C GLY A 31 -24.72 10.80 -23.29
N THR A 32 -24.57 10.00 -22.24
CA THR A 32 -24.05 10.46 -20.94
C THR A 32 -22.54 10.66 -21.03
N ASN A 33 -22.06 11.85 -20.63
CA ASN A 33 -20.63 12.19 -20.59
C ASN A 33 -20.11 12.41 -19.16
N ALA A 34 -21.00 12.41 -18.17
CA ALA A 34 -20.64 12.42 -16.76
C ALA A 34 -21.66 11.66 -15.90
N VAL A 35 -21.15 10.87 -14.96
CA VAL A 35 -21.89 10.34 -13.80
C VAL A 35 -21.34 11.02 -12.55
N ARG A 36 -22.22 11.59 -11.72
CA ARG A 36 -21.87 12.17 -10.43
C ARG A 36 -22.67 11.48 -9.34
N VAL A 37 -21.99 11.01 -8.30
CA VAL A 37 -22.60 10.33 -7.16
C VAL A 37 -22.25 11.08 -5.90
N ARG A 38 -23.23 11.27 -5.02
CA ARG A 38 -23.05 11.82 -3.67
C ARG A 38 -23.74 10.91 -2.66
N LEU A 39 -23.04 10.58 -1.59
CA LEU A 39 -23.48 9.76 -0.47
C LEU A 39 -23.55 10.63 0.79
N GLU A 40 -24.72 10.65 1.44
CA GLU A 40 -24.94 11.36 2.69
C GLU A 40 -25.47 10.39 3.74
N TYR A 41 -24.89 10.42 4.94
CA TYR A 41 -25.31 9.63 6.10
C TYR A 41 -24.71 10.22 7.38
N PRO A 42 -25.27 9.96 8.57
CA PRO A 42 -24.73 10.49 9.81
C PRO A 42 -23.43 9.76 10.19
N ARG A 43 -22.28 10.32 9.80
CA ARG A 43 -20.93 9.75 10.01
C ARG A 43 -20.57 9.43 11.47
N ALA A 44 -21.24 10.07 12.44
CA ALA A 44 -21.09 9.74 13.87
C ALA A 44 -21.70 8.36 14.23
N GLY A 45 -22.66 7.87 13.44
CA GLY A 45 -23.38 6.62 13.69
C GLY A 45 -22.79 5.39 13.01
N GLY A 46 -21.79 5.54 12.13
CA GLY A 46 -21.21 4.42 11.38
C GLY A 46 -20.26 4.86 10.27
N VAL A 47 -19.80 3.91 9.45
CA VAL A 47 -18.97 4.15 8.27
C VAL A 47 -19.55 3.36 7.10
N LEU A 48 -19.81 4.05 6.00
CA LEU A 48 -20.19 3.49 4.72
C LEU A 48 -19.09 3.83 3.71
N ASP A 49 -18.67 2.84 2.95
CA ASP A 49 -17.76 3.03 1.83
C ASP A 49 -18.54 3.41 0.58
N LEU A 50 -17.94 4.23 -0.29
CA LEU A 50 -18.50 4.57 -1.60
C LEU A 50 -17.67 3.95 -2.72
N GLY A 51 -18.33 3.28 -3.65
CA GLY A 51 -17.74 2.81 -4.90
C GLY A 51 -18.75 2.83 -6.05
N CYS A 52 -18.27 2.58 -7.26
CA CYS A 52 -19.11 2.55 -8.45
C CYS A 52 -18.68 1.45 -9.42
N PHE A 53 -19.66 0.77 -9.99
CA PHE A 53 -19.50 -0.21 -11.06
C PHE A 53 -20.37 0.19 -12.25
N GLY A 54 -19.76 0.28 -13.41
CA GLY A 54 -20.44 0.46 -14.69
C GLY A 54 -21.00 -0.86 -15.22
N ALA A 55 -21.60 -0.80 -16.41
CA ALA A 55 -22.19 -1.98 -17.05
C ALA A 55 -21.14 -3.07 -17.34
N GLU A 56 -19.88 -2.67 -17.58
CA GLU A 56 -18.77 -3.57 -17.90
C GLU A 56 -17.86 -3.89 -16.70
N GLY A 57 -18.07 -3.26 -15.54
CA GLY A 57 -17.33 -3.61 -14.33
C GLY A 57 -16.89 -2.41 -13.49
N PHE A 58 -15.74 -2.53 -12.84
CA PHE A 58 -15.27 -1.59 -11.84
C PHE A 58 -14.99 -0.20 -12.43
N ARG A 59 -15.49 0.85 -11.77
CA ARG A 59 -15.21 2.24 -12.12
C ARG A 59 -14.49 3.02 -11.02
N GLY A 60 -14.45 2.53 -9.79
CA GLY A 60 -13.67 3.15 -8.73
C GLY A 60 -14.18 2.87 -7.33
N TRP A 61 -13.35 3.26 -6.37
CA TRP A 61 -13.58 3.07 -4.94
C TRP A 61 -13.01 4.25 -4.15
N SER A 62 -13.78 4.78 -3.22
CA SER A 62 -13.34 5.81 -2.27
C SER A 62 -13.10 5.26 -0.86
N GLY A 63 -13.57 4.05 -0.56
CA GLY A 63 -13.77 3.64 0.82
C GLY A 63 -14.64 4.66 1.56
N GLY A 64 -14.38 4.85 2.85
CA GLY A 64 -15.01 5.89 3.68
C GLY A 64 -14.44 7.30 3.48
N ALA A 65 -13.40 7.47 2.64
CA ALA A 65 -12.61 8.71 2.53
C ALA A 65 -13.37 9.84 1.84
N ARG A 66 -14.28 9.54 0.91
CA ARG A 66 -15.06 10.53 0.16
C ARG A 66 -16.55 10.26 0.26
N ASP A 67 -17.32 11.34 0.21
CA ASP A 67 -18.78 11.31 0.11
C ASP A 67 -19.28 11.53 -1.33
N ARG A 68 -18.38 11.76 -2.29
CA ARG A 68 -18.75 12.00 -3.68
C ARG A 68 -17.70 11.51 -4.66
N CYS A 69 -18.14 11.23 -5.88
CA CYS A 69 -17.28 11.01 -7.02
C CYS A 69 -17.93 11.51 -8.32
N GLU A 70 -17.08 11.83 -9.28
CA GLU A 70 -17.45 12.16 -10.65
C GLU A 70 -16.64 11.29 -11.60
N ILE A 71 -17.30 10.73 -12.61
CA ILE A 71 -16.72 9.82 -13.60
C ILE A 71 -17.10 10.36 -14.99
N GLY A 72 -16.09 10.67 -15.79
CA GLY A 72 -16.20 11.09 -17.17
C GLY A 72 -15.28 10.27 -18.08
N GLU A 73 -15.36 10.53 -19.38
CA GLU A 73 -14.55 9.81 -20.37
C GLU A 73 -13.05 10.09 -20.23
N SER A 74 -12.68 11.36 -20.02
CA SER A 74 -11.28 11.81 -19.97
C SER A 74 -10.78 12.15 -18.57
N ALA A 75 -11.70 12.27 -17.59
CA ALA A 75 -11.37 12.66 -16.23
C ALA A 75 -12.32 12.00 -15.23
N ALA A 76 -11.80 11.68 -14.05
CA ALA A 76 -12.58 11.18 -12.93
C ALA A 76 -12.03 11.72 -11.60
N THR A 77 -12.79 11.55 -10.52
CA THR A 77 -12.27 11.76 -9.17
C THR A 77 -11.14 10.75 -8.88
N PRO A 78 -10.01 11.16 -8.28
CA PRO A 78 -8.99 10.23 -7.80
C PRO A 78 -9.60 9.07 -6.99
N GLY A 79 -9.19 7.86 -7.33
CA GLY A 79 -9.83 6.61 -6.89
C GLY A 79 -10.77 5.98 -7.92
N TYR A 80 -11.15 6.73 -8.96
CA TYR A 80 -12.03 6.30 -10.05
C TYR A 80 -11.32 6.35 -11.40
N LEU A 81 -11.72 5.44 -12.27
CA LEU A 81 -11.18 5.28 -13.61
C LEU A 81 -11.98 6.14 -14.61
N PRO A 82 -11.33 7.07 -15.33
CA PRO A 82 -11.93 7.65 -16.51
C PRO A 82 -12.03 6.58 -17.62
N GLY A 83 -12.90 6.83 -18.59
CA GLY A 83 -13.14 5.95 -19.73
C GLY A 83 -14.58 6.05 -20.20
N GLU A 84 -14.90 5.46 -21.36
CA GLU A 84 -16.25 5.47 -21.96
C GLU A 84 -17.34 5.20 -20.92
N LEU A 85 -18.44 5.96 -20.96
CA LEU A 85 -19.56 5.77 -20.04
C LEU A 85 -20.55 4.82 -20.70
N GLU A 86 -20.45 3.54 -20.34
CA GLU A 86 -21.21 2.49 -20.99
C GLU A 86 -22.71 2.68 -20.73
N THR A 87 -23.53 2.64 -21.78
CA THR A 87 -24.99 2.74 -21.63
C THR A 87 -25.53 1.50 -20.91
N GLY A 88 -26.45 1.71 -19.96
CA GLY A 88 -27.18 0.63 -19.28
C GLY A 88 -27.13 0.74 -17.77
N GLN A 89 -27.40 -0.38 -17.09
CA GLN A 89 -27.49 -0.41 -15.64
C GLN A 89 -26.11 -0.37 -14.99
N TRP A 90 -25.86 0.70 -14.23
CA TRP A 90 -24.72 0.86 -13.34
C TRP A 90 -25.14 0.58 -11.89
N ASN A 91 -24.16 0.49 -10.99
CA ASN A 91 -24.39 0.35 -9.56
C ASN A 91 -23.53 1.33 -8.78
N VAL A 92 -24.16 2.06 -7.86
CA VAL A 92 -23.44 2.58 -6.70
C VAL A 92 -23.26 1.42 -5.73
N VAL A 93 -22.05 1.22 -5.23
CA VAL A 93 -21.75 0.15 -4.28
C VAL A 93 -21.41 0.77 -2.95
N LEU A 94 -22.18 0.40 -1.93
CA LEU A 94 -21.93 0.79 -0.55
C LEU A 94 -21.28 -0.36 0.20
N GLY A 95 -20.10 -0.12 0.80
CA GLY A 95 -19.50 -1.05 1.75
C GLY A 95 -20.01 -0.75 3.16
N LEU A 96 -20.61 -1.74 3.83
CA LEU A 96 -21.13 -1.57 5.19
C LEU A 96 -20.02 -1.72 6.24
N HIS A 97 -18.97 -0.89 6.12
CA HIS A 97 -17.74 -1.00 6.92
C HIS A 97 -18.03 -1.10 8.42
N ARG A 98 -18.83 -0.17 8.95
CA ARG A 98 -19.25 -0.15 10.37
C ARG A 98 -20.69 0.35 10.52
N VAL A 99 -21.60 -0.55 10.87
CA VAL A 99 -23.03 -0.25 11.09
C VAL A 99 -23.45 -0.80 12.47
N PRO A 100 -23.14 -0.10 13.58
CA PRO A 100 -23.41 -0.57 14.94
C PRO A 100 -24.89 -0.45 15.34
N GLN A 101 -25.65 0.36 14.61
CA GLN A 101 -27.07 0.65 14.83
C GLN A 101 -27.71 0.98 13.46
N PRO A 102 -29.05 1.03 13.35
CA PRO A 102 -29.70 1.48 12.12
C PRO A 102 -29.12 2.82 11.64
N LEU A 103 -28.69 2.84 10.39
CA LEU A 103 -27.96 3.94 9.76
C LEU A 103 -28.67 4.36 8.48
N GLU A 104 -29.30 5.53 8.51
CA GLU A 104 -29.95 6.11 7.35
C GLU A 104 -28.91 6.58 6.32
N TYR A 105 -29.24 6.46 5.04
CA TYR A 105 -28.41 6.96 3.95
C TYR A 105 -29.25 7.58 2.84
N THR A 106 -28.62 8.51 2.12
CA THR A 106 -29.10 9.09 0.87
C THR A 106 -28.00 9.03 -0.16
N VAL A 107 -28.27 8.44 -1.32
CA VAL A 107 -27.40 8.45 -2.49
C VAL A 107 -28.10 9.27 -3.58
N THR A 108 -27.45 10.34 -4.04
CA THR A 108 -27.91 11.16 -5.16
C THR A 108 -27.00 10.92 -6.35
N ILE A 109 -27.60 10.61 -7.50
CA ILE A 109 -26.91 10.28 -8.74
C ILE A 109 -27.40 11.23 -9.82
N ALA A 110 -26.47 11.93 -10.48
CA ALA A 110 -26.76 12.80 -11.60
C ALA A 110 -26.00 12.33 -12.84
N THR A 111 -26.71 12.13 -13.95
CA THR A 111 -26.13 11.88 -15.27
C THR A 111 -26.27 13.13 -16.12
N SER A 112 -25.23 13.51 -16.87
CA SER A 112 -25.27 14.67 -17.76
C SER A 112 -24.55 14.43 -19.08
N ALA A 113 -24.96 15.17 -20.12
CA ALA A 113 -24.23 15.29 -21.38
C ALA A 113 -23.03 16.26 -21.27
N ASP A 114 -22.97 17.05 -20.19
CA ASP A 114 -21.80 17.89 -19.91
C ASP A 114 -20.68 17.01 -19.36
N PRO A 115 -19.47 17.04 -19.96
CA PRO A 115 -18.38 16.17 -19.56
C PRO A 115 -17.82 16.57 -18.20
N VAL A 116 -17.25 15.59 -17.48
CA VAL A 116 -16.38 15.89 -16.34
C VAL A 116 -15.12 16.54 -16.88
N THR A 117 -14.87 17.78 -16.45
CA THR A 117 -13.61 18.47 -16.72
C THR A 117 -12.86 18.58 -15.41
N ARG A 118 -11.67 17.98 -15.35
CA ARG A 118 -10.75 18.18 -14.23
C ARG A 118 -9.47 18.76 -14.80
N VAL A 119 -9.20 20.00 -14.45
CA VAL A 119 -7.85 20.56 -14.60
C VAL A 119 -7.13 20.14 -13.33
N GLU A 120 -6.20 19.19 -13.42
CA GLU A 120 -5.27 18.97 -12.32
C GLU A 120 -4.47 20.26 -12.13
N GLU A 121 -4.75 20.98 -11.04
CA GLU A 121 -3.95 22.12 -10.65
C GLU A 121 -2.60 21.60 -10.17
N ARG A 122 -1.62 21.62 -11.08
CA ARG A 122 -0.25 21.21 -10.79
C ARG A 122 0.44 22.33 -10.04
N VAL A 123 0.45 22.22 -8.71
CA VAL A 123 1.28 23.08 -7.88
C VAL A 123 2.73 22.58 -8.01
N PRO A 124 3.67 23.40 -8.51
CA PRO A 124 5.07 23.02 -8.51
C PRO A 124 5.54 22.74 -7.09
N VAL A 125 5.98 21.52 -6.83
CA VAL A 125 6.54 21.14 -5.53
C VAL A 125 8.05 21.26 -5.65
N ALA A 126 8.64 22.25 -4.96
CA ALA A 126 10.09 22.32 -4.82
C ALA A 126 10.57 21.12 -4.00
N THR A 127 11.67 20.50 -4.42
CA THR A 127 12.19 19.30 -3.75
C THR A 127 13.69 19.42 -3.58
N GLU A 128 14.14 19.40 -2.34
CA GLU A 128 15.55 19.21 -1.99
C GLU A 128 15.74 17.74 -1.66
N ARG A 129 16.32 16.98 -2.60
CA ARG A 129 16.59 15.56 -2.38
C ARG A 129 17.65 15.40 -1.28
N ARG A 130 17.33 14.60 -0.28
CA ARG A 130 18.31 14.17 0.72
C ARG A 130 19.37 13.26 0.07
N PRO A 131 20.66 13.38 0.42
CA PRO A 131 21.70 12.49 -0.09
C PRO A 131 21.41 11.02 0.20
N ARG A 132 21.70 10.16 -0.78
CA ARG A 132 21.63 8.69 -0.62
C ARG A 132 22.65 8.22 0.42
N ARG A 133 22.28 7.24 1.23
CA ARG A 133 23.21 6.57 2.16
C ARG A 133 23.99 5.51 1.41
N ASP A 134 25.31 5.58 1.50
CA ASP A 134 26.20 4.55 0.96
C ASP A 134 26.27 3.36 1.92
N LEU A 135 26.05 2.15 1.41
CA LEU A 135 25.97 0.91 2.18
C LEU A 135 26.80 -0.19 1.50
N PRO A 136 27.52 -1.04 2.26
CA PRO A 136 28.28 -2.15 1.70
C PRO A 136 27.41 -3.06 0.80
N ALA A 137 27.85 -3.26 -0.43
CA ALA A 137 27.17 -4.09 -1.44
C ALA A 137 28.20 -4.84 -2.31
N PRO A 138 27.78 -5.92 -3.00
CA PRO A 138 28.62 -6.59 -4.00
C PRO A 138 29.00 -5.64 -5.14
N THR A 139 30.06 -5.97 -5.89
CA THR A 139 30.51 -5.15 -7.02
C THR A 139 29.40 -5.02 -8.08
N GLY A 140 29.13 -3.79 -8.53
CA GLY A 140 28.10 -3.51 -9.55
C GLY A 140 26.67 -3.43 -9.00
N MET A 141 26.52 -3.51 -7.68
CA MET A 141 25.24 -3.48 -6.98
C MET A 141 25.25 -2.40 -5.89
N ARG A 142 24.06 -1.92 -5.52
CA ARG A 142 23.84 -1.03 -4.39
C ARG A 142 22.56 -1.36 -3.66
N TRP A 143 22.47 -0.92 -2.41
CA TRP A 143 21.22 -0.91 -1.66
C TRP A 143 20.43 0.35 -1.99
N ALA A 144 19.21 0.17 -2.50
CA ALA A 144 18.27 1.26 -2.73
C ALA A 144 17.33 1.38 -1.52
N ALA A 145 17.17 2.61 -1.00
CA ALA A 145 16.24 2.88 0.10
C ALA A 145 14.81 2.99 -0.43
N GLY A 146 13.83 2.42 0.26
CA GLY A 146 12.45 2.68 -0.06
C GLY A 146 11.48 2.38 1.06
N ASP A 147 10.22 2.59 0.73
CA ASP A 147 9.07 2.38 1.58
C ASP A 147 8.00 1.67 0.74
N LEU A 148 7.49 0.55 1.26
CA LEU A 148 6.64 -0.37 0.50
C LEU A 148 5.16 -0.22 0.83
N HIS A 149 4.76 0.85 1.54
CA HIS A 149 3.36 1.08 1.89
C HIS A 149 3.06 2.57 2.05
N SER A 150 2.34 3.15 1.09
CA SER A 150 1.88 4.55 1.18
C SER A 150 0.65 4.80 0.32
N HIS A 151 -0.10 5.83 0.68
CA HIS A 151 -1.36 6.21 0.06
C HIS A 151 -1.31 7.63 -0.47
N SER A 152 -2.09 7.90 -1.52
CA SER A 152 -2.20 9.19 -2.17
C SER A 152 -3.64 9.69 -2.11
N GLU A 153 -3.90 10.83 -2.75
CA GLU A 153 -5.27 11.30 -2.99
C GLU A 153 -6.12 10.30 -3.80
N HIS A 154 -5.56 9.23 -4.38
CA HIS A 154 -6.36 8.23 -5.08
C HIS A 154 -7.10 7.27 -4.13
N SER A 155 -6.71 7.14 -2.86
CA SER A 155 -7.56 6.60 -1.78
C SER A 155 -7.80 7.67 -0.72
N ASP A 156 -7.14 7.54 0.42
CA ASP A 156 -7.36 8.28 1.66
C ASP A 156 -6.09 8.98 2.16
N GLY A 157 -5.02 8.97 1.36
CA GLY A 157 -3.89 9.87 1.52
C GLY A 157 -4.26 11.32 1.20
N THR A 158 -3.49 12.25 1.74
CA THR A 158 -3.72 13.69 1.58
C THR A 158 -2.79 14.35 0.56
N LEU A 159 -1.80 13.62 0.04
CA LEU A 159 -0.83 14.13 -0.92
C LEU A 159 -1.15 13.68 -2.35
N SER A 160 -1.00 14.61 -3.30
CA SER A 160 -0.92 14.28 -4.71
C SER A 160 0.31 13.41 -4.99
N LEU A 161 0.33 12.70 -6.12
CA LEU A 161 1.46 11.85 -6.49
C LEU A 161 2.79 12.64 -6.60
N ASP A 162 2.73 13.90 -7.04
CA ASP A 162 3.89 14.80 -7.05
C ASP A 162 4.38 15.14 -5.64
N ALA A 163 3.47 15.54 -4.75
CA ALA A 163 3.83 15.89 -3.38
C ALA A 163 4.36 14.66 -2.62
N LEU A 164 3.79 13.48 -2.90
CA LEU A 164 4.24 12.22 -2.33
C LEU A 164 5.66 11.84 -2.82
N ALA A 165 5.92 11.95 -4.13
CA ALA A 165 7.26 11.73 -4.69
C ALA A 165 8.30 12.75 -4.17
N ALA A 166 7.93 14.02 -4.06
CA ALA A 166 8.75 15.06 -3.44
C ALA A 166 9.09 14.74 -1.97
N SER A 167 8.11 14.24 -1.22
CA SER A 167 8.28 13.83 0.17
C SER A 167 9.22 12.63 0.30
N ALA A 168 9.10 11.64 -0.60
CA ALA A 168 10.01 10.50 -0.67
C ALA A 168 11.45 10.93 -0.99
N ALA A 169 11.64 11.83 -1.95
CA ALA A 169 12.95 12.39 -2.29
C ALA A 169 13.57 13.15 -1.11
N SER A 170 12.76 13.93 -0.38
CA SER A 170 13.19 14.66 0.81
C SER A 170 13.53 13.73 1.98
N ALA A 171 12.90 12.55 2.04
CA ALA A 171 13.23 11.49 3.00
C ALA A 171 14.49 10.69 2.60
N GLY A 172 15.00 10.87 1.38
CA GLY A 172 16.19 10.17 0.85
C GLY A 172 15.88 8.82 0.21
N LEU A 173 14.61 8.55 -0.10
CA LEU A 173 14.18 7.31 -0.72
C LEU A 173 14.53 7.27 -2.21
N ASP A 174 14.93 6.10 -2.69
CA ASP A 174 15.14 5.79 -4.09
C ASP A 174 13.86 5.28 -4.76
N PHE A 175 12.98 4.61 -4.01
CA PHE A 175 11.68 4.17 -4.48
C PHE A 175 10.61 4.28 -3.38
N LEU A 176 9.35 4.41 -3.80
CA LEU A 176 8.18 4.42 -2.93
C LEU A 176 7.06 3.60 -3.59
N ALA A 177 6.51 2.62 -2.88
CA ALA A 177 5.30 1.93 -3.34
C ALA A 177 4.07 2.80 -3.05
N VAL A 178 3.30 3.08 -4.10
CA VAL A 178 2.01 3.78 -3.98
C VAL A 178 0.91 2.75 -4.10
N THR A 179 0.24 2.47 -2.99
CA THR A 179 -0.62 1.31 -2.77
C THR A 179 -2.02 1.73 -2.37
N ASP A 180 -2.60 2.71 -3.07
CA ASP A 180 -3.94 3.22 -2.78
C ASP A 180 -4.99 2.09 -2.66
N HIS A 181 -5.88 2.23 -1.69
CA HIS A 181 -6.87 1.21 -1.34
C HIS A 181 -7.83 0.88 -2.49
N ASN A 182 -7.85 -0.40 -2.88
CA ASN A 182 -8.84 -1.01 -3.77
C ASN A 182 -9.01 -0.34 -5.15
N THR A 183 -8.02 0.43 -5.59
CA THR A 183 -8.01 1.13 -6.88
C THR A 183 -6.64 1.05 -7.54
N VAL A 184 -6.61 1.26 -8.85
CA VAL A 184 -5.38 1.39 -9.66
C VAL A 184 -5.37 2.70 -10.46
N SER A 185 -6.27 3.63 -10.11
CA SER A 185 -6.45 4.88 -10.85
C SER A 185 -5.19 5.77 -10.87
N HIS A 186 -4.26 5.58 -9.92
CA HIS A 186 -2.98 6.28 -9.86
C HIS A 186 -1.93 5.73 -10.82
N HIS A 187 -2.03 4.46 -11.22
CA HIS A 187 -0.95 3.74 -11.96
C HIS A 187 -0.46 4.49 -13.22
N PRO A 188 -1.34 5.03 -14.09
CA PRO A 188 -0.89 5.71 -15.32
C PRO A 188 -0.05 6.97 -15.06
N HIS A 189 -0.11 7.54 -13.86
CA HIS A 189 0.48 8.82 -13.51
C HIS A 189 1.83 8.69 -12.77
N LEU A 190 2.15 7.50 -12.26
CA LEU A 190 3.28 7.27 -11.37
C LEU A 190 4.64 7.56 -12.00
N ALA A 191 4.89 7.07 -13.21
CA ALA A 191 6.17 7.27 -13.88
C ALA A 191 6.49 8.77 -14.05
N ALA A 192 5.53 9.53 -14.57
CA ALA A 192 5.71 10.96 -14.78
C ALA A 192 5.92 11.71 -13.46
N ALA A 193 5.19 11.37 -12.39
CA ALA A 193 5.36 11.98 -11.08
C ALA A 193 6.73 11.64 -10.46
N GLY A 194 7.14 10.38 -10.50
CA GLY A 194 8.43 9.94 -10.00
C GLY A 194 9.62 10.59 -10.70
N ASP A 195 9.60 10.64 -12.03
CA ASP A 195 10.67 11.21 -12.86
C ASP A 195 10.98 12.67 -12.51
N ARG A 196 9.95 13.46 -12.14
CA ARG A 196 10.12 14.87 -11.76
C ARG A 196 10.93 15.05 -10.48
N HIS A 197 10.93 14.06 -9.59
CA HIS A 197 11.56 14.12 -8.28
C HIS A 197 12.73 13.13 -8.12
N GLY A 198 13.02 12.37 -9.17
CA GLY A 198 14.07 11.35 -9.18
C GLY A 198 13.79 10.17 -8.24
N VAL A 199 12.52 9.83 -8.03
CA VAL A 199 12.10 8.71 -7.18
C VAL A 199 11.30 7.73 -8.02
N LEU A 200 11.64 6.44 -7.94
CA LEU A 200 10.83 5.42 -8.56
C LEU A 200 9.53 5.24 -7.76
N LEU A 201 8.39 5.66 -8.32
CA LEU A 201 7.10 5.28 -7.78
C LEU A 201 6.73 3.87 -8.25
N LEU A 202 6.81 2.89 -7.34
CA LEU A 202 6.46 1.50 -7.59
C LEU A 202 4.93 1.35 -7.60
N PRO A 203 4.30 0.92 -8.71
CA PRO A 203 2.87 0.68 -8.75
C PRO A 203 2.47 -0.45 -7.79
N GLY A 204 1.35 -0.26 -7.10
CA GLY A 204 0.68 -1.31 -6.35
C GLY A 204 -0.78 -0.95 -6.05
N GLN A 205 -1.48 -1.91 -5.46
CA GLN A 205 -2.83 -1.74 -4.92
C GLN A 205 -2.84 -2.36 -3.52
N GLU A 206 -3.28 -1.63 -2.50
CA GLU A 206 -3.66 -2.28 -1.25
C GLU A 206 -5.06 -2.85 -1.39
N VAL A 207 -5.16 -4.17 -1.30
CA VAL A 207 -6.42 -4.88 -1.25
C VAL A 207 -6.93 -4.85 0.19
N THR A 208 -7.92 -4.00 0.43
CA THR A 208 -8.39 -3.64 1.77
C THR A 208 -9.74 -4.29 2.04
N THR A 209 -9.79 -5.15 3.05
CA THR A 209 -11.01 -5.83 3.50
C THR A 209 -11.11 -5.84 5.02
N GLU A 210 -12.32 -6.07 5.54
CA GLU A 210 -12.52 -6.22 7.00
C GLU A 210 -11.79 -7.43 7.60
N ARG A 211 -11.23 -8.33 6.77
CA ARG A 211 -10.55 -9.56 7.21
C ARG A 211 -9.03 -9.48 7.01
N GLY A 212 -8.49 -8.31 6.73
CA GLY A 212 -7.07 -8.09 6.55
C GLY A 212 -6.75 -7.42 5.22
N HIS A 213 -5.55 -6.89 5.14
CA HIS A 213 -5.07 -6.14 3.99
C HIS A 213 -3.87 -6.83 3.32
N ALA A 214 -3.69 -6.58 2.04
CA ALA A 214 -2.54 -7.05 1.29
C ALA A 214 -2.13 -6.08 0.19
N ASN A 215 -0.84 -5.74 0.10
CA ASN A 215 -0.31 -5.02 -1.04
C ASN A 215 -0.02 -5.98 -2.19
N ALA A 216 -0.54 -5.68 -3.37
CA ALA A 216 -0.13 -6.30 -4.61
C ALA A 216 0.79 -5.33 -5.37
N PHE A 217 2.06 -5.70 -5.51
CA PHE A 217 3.07 -4.85 -6.14
C PHE A 217 3.29 -5.21 -7.61
N GLY A 218 3.41 -4.20 -8.45
CA GLY A 218 3.73 -4.30 -9.88
C GLY A 218 2.75 -3.52 -10.77
N PRO A 219 3.03 -3.44 -12.08
CA PRO A 219 2.12 -2.88 -13.07
C PRO A 219 0.97 -3.87 -13.32
N LEU A 220 0.03 -3.90 -12.38
CA LEU A 220 -1.03 -4.90 -12.28
C LEU A 220 -2.35 -4.37 -12.86
N PRO A 221 -3.24 -5.25 -13.35
CA PRO A 221 -4.65 -4.88 -13.49
C PRO A 221 -5.27 -4.63 -12.10
N TRP A 222 -6.46 -4.02 -12.08
CA TRP A 222 -7.24 -3.91 -10.85
C TRP A 222 -7.53 -5.29 -10.26
N ILE A 223 -7.24 -5.46 -8.97
CA ILE A 223 -7.54 -6.67 -8.23
C ILE A 223 -8.89 -6.53 -7.55
N ASP A 224 -9.81 -7.44 -7.86
CA ASP A 224 -11.13 -7.46 -7.25
C ASP A 224 -11.05 -7.90 -5.78
N PHE A 225 -11.00 -6.91 -4.89
CA PHE A 225 -10.95 -7.06 -3.44
C PHE A 225 -12.16 -7.77 -2.82
N ARG A 226 -13.23 -7.98 -3.59
CA ARG A 226 -14.43 -8.71 -3.15
C ARG A 226 -14.26 -10.22 -3.29
N ARG A 227 -13.25 -10.67 -4.04
CA ARG A 227 -12.91 -12.08 -4.24
C ARG A 227 -12.08 -12.61 -3.06
N PRO A 228 -11.98 -13.94 -2.85
CA PRO A 228 -11.11 -14.50 -1.82
C PRO A 228 -9.63 -14.15 -2.03
N ALA A 229 -8.83 -14.08 -0.96
CA ALA A 229 -7.41 -13.72 -1.03
C ALA A 229 -6.57 -14.59 -2.00
N GLN A 230 -6.98 -15.84 -2.20
CA GLN A 230 -6.37 -16.72 -3.20
C GLN A 230 -6.43 -16.13 -4.62
N HIS A 231 -7.55 -15.49 -4.98
CA HIS A 231 -7.69 -14.80 -6.26
C HIS A 231 -6.76 -13.59 -6.36
N TRP A 232 -6.54 -12.86 -5.26
CA TRP A 232 -5.62 -11.72 -5.24
C TRP A 232 -4.19 -12.19 -5.51
N LEU A 233 -3.76 -13.27 -4.86
CA LEU A 233 -2.46 -13.89 -5.10
C LEU A 233 -2.29 -14.31 -6.56
N GLU A 234 -3.23 -15.09 -7.09
CA GLU A 234 -3.19 -15.61 -8.46
C GLU A 234 -3.19 -14.50 -9.51
N THR A 235 -4.02 -13.47 -9.33
CA THR A 235 -4.10 -12.33 -10.25
C THR A 235 -2.81 -11.50 -10.23
N THR A 236 -2.24 -11.30 -9.04
CA THR A 236 -0.97 -10.59 -8.86
C THR A 236 0.16 -11.32 -9.59
N GLU A 237 0.26 -12.64 -9.40
CA GLU A 237 1.32 -13.44 -9.99
C GLU A 237 1.16 -13.62 -11.50
N ALA A 238 -0.07 -13.73 -12.00
CA ALA A 238 -0.34 -13.81 -13.44
C ALA A 238 0.14 -12.55 -14.19
N ALA A 239 0.18 -11.40 -13.52
CA ALA A 239 0.72 -10.14 -14.05
C ALA A 239 2.20 -9.90 -13.69
N GLY A 240 2.89 -10.90 -13.11
CA GLY A 240 4.31 -10.83 -12.77
C GLY A 240 4.66 -10.07 -11.49
N GLY A 241 3.65 -9.69 -10.71
CA GLY A 241 3.81 -8.99 -9.44
C GLY A 241 4.06 -9.90 -8.23
N LEU A 242 4.02 -9.30 -7.04
CA LEU A 242 4.16 -10.00 -5.76
C LEU A 242 3.10 -9.52 -4.77
N LEU A 243 2.45 -10.47 -4.08
CA LEU A 243 1.51 -10.16 -3.01
C LEU A 243 2.24 -10.12 -1.65
N SER A 244 1.98 -9.09 -0.87
CA SER A 244 2.39 -8.96 0.53
C SER A 244 1.19 -9.02 1.44
N VAL A 245 1.24 -9.86 2.48
CA VAL A 245 0.32 -9.71 3.61
C VAL A 245 0.73 -8.48 4.42
N ASN A 246 -0.15 -7.50 4.56
CA ASN A 246 0.16 -6.28 5.29
C ASN A 246 -0.07 -6.49 6.78
N HIS A 247 0.80 -5.87 7.59
CA HIS A 247 0.70 -5.75 9.05
C HIS A 247 -0.13 -6.85 9.74
N PRO A 248 0.30 -8.12 9.69
CA PRO A 248 -0.56 -9.30 9.88
C PRO A 248 -1.19 -9.42 11.27
N ILE A 249 -0.64 -8.71 12.25
CA ILE A 249 -1.11 -8.72 13.65
C ILE A 249 -1.66 -7.36 14.11
N ALA A 250 -1.88 -6.41 13.18
CA ALA A 250 -2.36 -5.08 13.52
C ALA A 250 -3.87 -5.07 13.82
N VAL A 251 -4.20 -5.08 15.11
CA VAL A 251 -5.53 -4.78 15.68
C VAL A 251 -6.72 -5.29 14.83
N ASP A 252 -7.56 -4.40 14.30
CA ASP A 252 -8.77 -4.71 13.53
C ASP A 252 -8.51 -5.04 12.06
N CYS A 253 -7.37 -4.64 11.50
CA CYS A 253 -6.90 -4.98 10.16
C CYS A 253 -5.98 -6.21 10.10
N ALA A 254 -5.87 -6.98 11.20
CA ALA A 254 -5.06 -8.20 11.26
C ALA A 254 -5.50 -9.23 10.21
N TRP A 255 -4.52 -9.94 9.65
CA TRP A 255 -4.72 -10.90 8.58
C TRP A 255 -5.52 -12.12 9.06
N ARG A 256 -6.74 -12.26 8.52
CA ARG A 256 -7.70 -13.35 8.81
C ARG A 256 -8.20 -14.02 7.53
N GLN A 257 -7.50 -13.81 6.42
CA GLN A 257 -7.76 -14.45 5.14
C GLN A 257 -7.00 -15.78 5.05
N HIS A 258 -7.44 -16.66 4.14
CA HIS A 258 -6.81 -17.95 3.88
C HIS A 258 -6.12 -17.95 2.51
N LEU A 259 -4.90 -18.47 2.45
CA LEU A 259 -4.16 -18.78 1.23
C LEU A 259 -3.76 -20.25 1.25
N SER A 260 -3.72 -20.90 0.08
CA SER A 260 -3.32 -22.32 -0.01
C SER A 260 -1.83 -22.55 0.26
N ARG A 261 -1.03 -21.48 0.26
CA ARG A 261 0.39 -21.43 0.61
C ARG A 261 0.74 -20.05 1.18
N PRO A 262 1.89 -19.89 1.87
CA PRO A 262 2.34 -18.57 2.29
C PRO A 262 2.43 -17.57 1.12
N ALA A 263 2.06 -16.32 1.38
CA ALA A 263 2.30 -15.22 0.45
C ALA A 263 3.82 -15.03 0.26
N PRO A 264 4.26 -14.56 -0.92
CA PRO A 264 5.70 -14.37 -1.16
C PRO A 264 6.30 -13.29 -0.24
N LEU A 265 5.53 -12.27 0.13
CA LEU A 265 5.98 -11.19 1.01
C LEU A 265 5.06 -11.05 2.23
N ALA A 266 5.60 -10.50 3.32
CA ALA A 266 4.80 -10.02 4.44
C ALA A 266 5.44 -8.77 5.06
N GLU A 267 4.60 -7.80 5.38
CA GLU A 267 4.98 -6.58 6.08
C GLU A 267 5.14 -6.87 7.58
N VAL A 268 6.30 -7.45 7.91
CA VAL A 268 6.69 -7.81 9.27
C VAL A 268 7.00 -6.57 10.09
N TRP A 269 7.56 -5.53 9.46
CA TRP A 269 7.79 -4.25 10.11
C TRP A 269 6.83 -3.20 9.57
N HIS A 270 5.87 -2.81 10.40
CA HIS A 270 4.86 -1.82 10.06
C HIS A 270 4.85 -0.68 11.08
N CYS A 271 4.34 0.49 10.71
CA CYS A 271 4.26 1.67 11.57
C CYS A 271 3.47 1.44 12.88
N THR A 272 2.57 0.45 12.90
CA THR A 272 1.81 0.05 14.10
C THR A 272 2.62 -0.76 15.11
N TRP A 273 3.83 -1.21 14.77
CA TRP A 273 4.76 -1.83 15.71
C TRP A 273 5.43 -0.77 16.62
N ARG A 274 4.61 -0.14 17.47
CA ARG A 274 5.00 1.04 18.28
C ARG A 274 6.04 0.72 19.35
N ASP A 275 5.97 -0.47 19.95
CA ASP A 275 6.96 -0.98 20.89
C ASP A 275 7.71 -2.16 20.25
N ARG A 276 8.91 -1.88 19.74
CA ARG A 276 9.76 -2.87 19.06
C ARG A 276 10.41 -3.89 19.99
N THR A 277 10.16 -3.80 21.30
CA THR A 277 10.49 -4.89 22.23
C THR A 277 9.45 -6.01 22.19
N TRP A 278 8.26 -5.76 21.62
CA TRP A 278 7.22 -6.77 21.49
C TRP A 278 7.49 -7.63 20.25
N SER A 279 7.97 -8.84 20.45
CA SER A 279 8.41 -9.74 19.38
C SER A 279 7.29 -10.39 18.56
N GLY A 280 6.04 -9.92 18.69
CA GLY A 280 4.88 -10.48 17.98
C GLY A 280 5.05 -10.57 16.46
N PRO A 281 5.47 -9.49 15.76
CA PRO A 281 5.67 -9.54 14.31
C PRO A 281 6.77 -10.52 13.89
N LEU A 282 7.90 -10.55 14.60
CA LEU A 282 8.96 -11.54 14.37
C LEU A 282 8.45 -12.97 14.60
N ALA A 283 7.72 -13.20 15.70
CA ALA A 283 7.17 -14.52 16.02
C ALA A 283 6.18 -14.98 14.94
N TRP A 284 5.33 -14.09 14.42
CA TRP A 284 4.42 -14.39 13.32
C TRP A 284 5.20 -14.78 12.06
N TRP A 285 6.21 -14.00 11.69
CA TRP A 285 7.04 -14.29 10.51
C TRP A 285 7.75 -15.64 10.62
N LEU A 286 8.40 -15.90 11.76
CA LEU A 286 9.08 -17.18 12.02
C LEU A 286 8.11 -18.37 12.01
N ALA A 287 6.87 -18.19 12.50
CA ALA A 287 5.84 -19.23 12.47
C ALA A 287 5.26 -19.46 11.07
N ASN A 288 5.18 -18.41 10.24
CA ASN A 288 4.71 -18.48 8.85
C ASN A 288 5.73 -19.17 7.93
N GLY A 289 7.02 -19.15 8.30
CA GLY A 289 8.09 -19.89 7.64
C GLY A 289 8.94 -19.03 6.68
N THR A 290 10.06 -19.59 6.24
CA THR A 290 11.11 -18.87 5.48
C THR A 290 10.81 -18.70 3.98
N ALA A 291 9.64 -19.15 3.51
CA ALA A 291 9.21 -18.94 2.13
C ALA A 291 8.67 -17.52 1.88
N THR A 292 8.44 -16.76 2.96
CA THR A 292 7.93 -15.39 2.91
C THR A 292 9.05 -14.41 3.26
N THR A 293 9.38 -13.52 2.33
CA THR A 293 10.32 -12.42 2.56
C THR A 293 9.68 -11.38 3.47
N ALA A 294 10.36 -11.04 4.57
CA ALA A 294 9.97 -9.92 5.41
C ALA A 294 10.25 -8.60 4.69
N ILE A 295 9.26 -7.70 4.68
CA ILE A 295 9.38 -6.32 4.23
C ILE A 295 8.85 -5.35 5.30
N GLY A 296 9.03 -4.06 5.09
CA GLY A 296 8.39 -3.03 5.89
C GLY A 296 7.89 -1.82 5.11
N GLY A 297 6.91 -1.13 5.70
CA GLY A 297 6.27 0.04 5.13
C GLY A 297 5.72 0.97 6.21
N SER A 298 5.64 2.27 5.89
CA SER A 298 5.17 3.29 6.83
C SER A 298 3.64 3.40 6.90
N ASP A 299 2.93 2.91 5.88
CA ASP A 299 1.48 3.09 5.72
C ASP A 299 1.11 4.57 5.82
N PHE A 300 1.86 5.38 5.05
CA PHE A 300 1.78 6.83 5.09
C PHE A 300 0.52 7.34 4.40
N HIS A 301 -0.23 8.22 5.08
CA HIS A 301 -1.40 8.90 4.51
C HIS A 301 -1.25 10.43 4.58
N GLU A 302 -0.75 10.96 5.71
CA GLU A 302 -0.75 12.39 6.00
C GLU A 302 0.51 12.86 6.74
N PRO A 303 1.18 13.93 6.25
CA PRO A 303 2.28 14.56 6.97
C PRO A 303 1.90 15.04 8.38
N GLY A 304 2.73 14.75 9.37
CA GLY A 304 2.57 15.24 10.75
C GLY A 304 1.58 14.44 11.61
N ARG A 305 0.72 13.62 10.99
CA ARG A 305 -0.15 12.68 11.69
C ARG A 305 0.48 11.29 11.80
N ASP A 306 1.08 10.82 10.71
CA ASP A 306 1.57 9.44 10.60
C ASP A 306 3.08 9.33 10.83
N ARG A 307 3.61 8.10 10.77
CA ARG A 307 5.07 7.91 10.69
C ARG A 307 5.56 8.53 9.38
N PRO A 308 6.70 9.24 9.38
CA PRO A 308 7.29 9.73 8.14
C PRO A 308 7.58 8.58 7.15
N LEU A 309 7.55 8.88 5.86
CA LEU A 309 8.03 7.97 4.82
C LEU A 309 9.42 7.45 5.16
N GLY A 310 9.64 6.16 4.93
CA GLY A 310 10.88 5.46 5.26
C GLY A 310 11.04 5.12 6.75
N GLN A 311 9.96 5.09 7.53
CA GLN A 311 9.99 4.62 8.92
C GLN A 311 8.93 3.54 9.18
N PRO A 312 9.24 2.26 8.90
CA PRO A 312 10.58 1.71 8.59
C PRO A 312 11.06 1.95 7.15
N THR A 313 12.38 1.87 6.94
CA THR A 313 12.99 1.84 5.61
C THR A 313 13.20 0.40 5.18
N THR A 314 12.73 0.03 3.99
CA THR A 314 13.10 -1.21 3.32
C THR A 314 14.20 -0.95 2.30
N TRP A 315 15.33 -1.63 2.47
CA TRP A 315 16.45 -1.64 1.55
C TRP A 315 16.35 -2.84 0.61
N VAL A 316 16.51 -2.61 -0.68
CA VAL A 316 16.56 -3.68 -1.70
C VAL A 316 17.88 -3.62 -2.47
N LEU A 317 18.49 -4.78 -2.70
CA LEU A 317 19.72 -4.86 -3.48
C LEU A 317 19.41 -4.80 -4.97
N VAL A 318 19.92 -3.79 -5.67
CA VAL A 318 19.68 -3.56 -7.10
C VAL A 318 21.00 -3.29 -7.82
N PRO A 319 21.06 -3.43 -9.15
CA PRO A 319 22.20 -2.98 -9.94
C PRO A 319 22.52 -1.50 -9.70
N ASP A 320 23.77 -1.11 -9.86
CA ASP A 320 24.18 0.29 -9.81
C ASP A 320 23.37 1.17 -10.79
N GLY A 321 23.04 2.38 -10.34
CA GLY A 321 22.21 3.33 -11.09
C GLY A 321 20.82 3.57 -10.48
N GLU A 322 19.92 4.14 -11.26
CA GLU A 322 18.53 4.38 -10.83
C GLU A 322 17.75 3.06 -10.76
N PRO A 323 16.96 2.82 -9.70
CA PRO A 323 16.22 1.57 -9.56
C PRO A 323 15.10 1.51 -10.62
N THR A 324 14.77 0.29 -11.05
CA THR A 324 13.62 0.03 -11.94
C THR A 324 12.58 -0.82 -11.22
N VAL A 325 11.32 -0.78 -11.68
CA VAL A 325 10.25 -1.64 -11.16
C VAL A 325 10.68 -3.11 -11.18
N ALA A 326 11.27 -3.57 -12.28
CA ALA A 326 11.72 -4.95 -12.42
C ALA A 326 12.82 -5.32 -11.42
N ALA A 327 13.80 -4.43 -11.21
CA ALA A 327 14.89 -4.67 -10.26
C ALA A 327 14.38 -4.71 -8.81
N VAL A 328 13.46 -3.82 -8.43
CA VAL A 328 12.85 -3.83 -7.09
C VAL A 328 12.03 -5.11 -6.88
N LEU A 329 11.15 -5.46 -7.82
CA LEU A 329 10.35 -6.69 -7.72
C LEU A 329 11.22 -7.95 -7.67
N GLU A 330 12.32 -8.01 -8.42
CA GLU A 330 13.26 -9.13 -8.35
C GLU A 330 13.93 -9.22 -6.98
N ALA A 331 14.42 -8.12 -6.42
CA ALA A 331 15.03 -8.11 -5.10
C ALA A 331 14.06 -8.56 -4.00
N LEU A 332 12.79 -8.16 -4.09
CA LEU A 332 11.73 -8.63 -3.20
C LEU A 332 11.48 -10.14 -3.36
N ARG A 333 11.43 -10.63 -4.61
CA ARG A 333 11.21 -12.05 -4.95
C ARG A 333 12.33 -12.96 -4.44
N THR A 334 13.57 -12.53 -4.55
CA THR A 334 14.76 -13.29 -4.12
C THR A 334 15.08 -13.10 -2.64
N GLY A 335 14.40 -12.19 -1.96
CA GLY A 335 14.64 -11.90 -0.55
C GLY A 335 15.95 -11.15 -0.29
N THR A 336 16.53 -10.48 -1.29
CA THR A 336 17.70 -9.61 -1.09
C THR A 336 17.25 -8.25 -0.55
N VAL A 337 16.71 -8.32 0.66
CA VAL A 337 15.99 -7.26 1.37
C VAL A 337 16.54 -7.12 2.79
N ALA A 338 16.72 -5.88 3.22
CA ALA A 338 16.96 -5.53 4.62
C ALA A 338 15.93 -4.49 5.07
N ILE A 339 15.58 -4.49 6.36
CA ILE A 339 14.66 -3.52 6.95
C ILE A 339 15.39 -2.82 8.08
N ALA A 340 15.29 -1.49 8.14
CA ALA A 340 15.81 -0.68 9.24
C ALA A 340 14.70 0.21 9.81
N ALA A 341 14.83 0.60 11.07
CA ALA A 341 13.86 1.48 11.72
C ALA A 341 13.72 2.85 11.03
N ASP A 342 14.81 3.34 10.44
CA ASP A 342 14.91 4.57 9.68
C ASP A 342 16.14 4.49 8.74
N ILE A 343 16.27 5.48 7.85
CA ILE A 343 17.27 5.47 6.78
C ILE A 343 18.73 5.60 7.27
N ASP A 344 18.97 6.18 8.45
CA ASP A 344 20.34 6.38 9.01
C ASP A 344 20.69 5.40 10.11
N GLY A 345 19.69 4.71 10.66
CA GLY A 345 19.81 3.83 11.79
C GLY A 345 20.67 2.59 11.52
N PRO A 346 20.81 1.73 12.53
CA PRO A 346 21.47 0.45 12.39
C PRO A 346 20.88 -0.34 11.22
N ALA A 347 21.74 -0.91 10.38
CA ALA A 347 21.34 -1.75 9.25
C ALA A 347 22.02 -3.11 9.32
N LEU A 348 21.32 -4.14 8.84
CA LEU A 348 21.86 -5.50 8.70
C LEU A 348 21.67 -5.93 7.25
N LEU A 349 22.77 -6.12 6.53
CA LEU A 349 22.78 -6.33 5.09
C LEU A 349 23.36 -7.71 4.78
N ARG A 350 22.80 -8.42 3.80
CA ARG A 350 23.42 -9.63 3.25
C ARG A 350 24.25 -9.26 2.04
N VAL A 351 25.57 -9.41 2.14
CA VAL A 351 26.53 -9.13 1.07
C VAL A 351 27.26 -10.43 0.78
N GLU A 352 26.86 -11.09 -0.32
CA GLU A 352 27.36 -12.43 -0.69
C GLU A 352 27.11 -13.46 0.44
N ASP A 353 28.16 -14.04 1.01
CA ASP A 353 28.10 -15.01 2.11
C ASP A 353 28.26 -14.38 3.51
N GLU A 354 28.24 -13.05 3.60
CA GLU A 354 28.39 -12.30 4.84
C GLU A 354 27.16 -11.46 5.21
N LEU A 355 26.90 -11.36 6.52
CA LEU A 355 26.03 -10.37 7.13
C LEU A 355 26.90 -9.20 7.55
N VAL A 356 26.56 -8.01 7.08
CA VAL A 356 27.25 -6.76 7.38
C VAL A 356 26.34 -5.91 8.25
N ALA A 357 26.71 -5.75 9.52
CA ALA A 357 26.05 -4.84 10.45
C ALA A 357 26.71 -3.46 10.34
N VAL A 358 25.92 -2.40 10.11
CA VAL A 358 26.39 -1.01 9.92
C VAL A 358 25.72 -0.10 10.93
N ALA A 359 26.47 0.83 11.52
CA ALA A 359 26.00 1.76 12.56
C ALA A 359 25.31 1.03 13.73
N ALA A 360 25.86 -0.12 14.12
CA ALA A 360 25.24 -1.08 15.02
C ALA A 360 26.15 -1.49 16.19
N ASP A 361 27.15 -0.67 16.54
CA ASP A 361 28.04 -0.97 17.67
C ASP A 361 27.24 -1.18 18.96
N GLY A 362 27.54 -2.26 19.69
CA GLY A 362 26.82 -2.64 20.90
C GLY A 362 25.47 -3.33 20.67
N ALA A 363 24.97 -3.45 19.44
CA ALA A 363 23.82 -4.26 19.12
C ALA A 363 24.13 -5.76 19.20
N ILE A 364 23.08 -6.58 19.31
CA ILE A 364 23.16 -8.02 19.32
C ILE A 364 22.60 -8.52 17.98
N LEU A 365 23.43 -9.22 17.20
CA LEU A 365 23.00 -9.98 16.04
C LEU A 365 22.39 -11.29 16.52
N SER A 366 21.12 -11.50 16.19
CA SER A 366 20.33 -12.69 16.52
C SER A 366 19.90 -13.42 15.24
N ASP A 367 19.80 -14.75 15.29
CA ASP A 367 19.22 -15.58 14.22
C ASP A 367 18.03 -16.41 14.70
N TYR A 368 17.26 -16.95 13.75
CA TYR A 368 16.09 -17.78 14.04
C TYR A 368 16.39 -19.08 14.82
N SER A 369 17.66 -19.49 14.92
CA SER A 369 18.09 -20.64 15.73
C SER A 369 18.42 -20.26 17.18
N GLY A 370 18.34 -18.98 17.52
CA GLY A 370 18.64 -18.45 18.85
C GLY A 370 20.12 -18.15 19.09
N ARG A 371 20.97 -18.20 18.05
CA ARG A 371 22.38 -17.79 18.20
C ARG A 371 22.45 -16.26 18.30
N ARG A 372 23.33 -15.78 19.18
CA ARG A 372 23.50 -14.35 19.48
C ARG A 372 24.97 -13.95 19.44
N ARG A 373 25.28 -12.81 18.84
CA ARG A 373 26.65 -12.27 18.72
C ARG A 373 26.64 -10.77 18.95
N LEU A 374 27.56 -10.28 19.79
CA LEU A 374 27.74 -8.85 19.99
C LEU A 374 28.40 -8.22 18.76
N VAL A 375 27.81 -7.15 18.24
CA VAL A 375 28.41 -6.30 17.21
C VAL A 375 29.42 -5.38 17.86
N ARG A 376 30.63 -5.29 17.27
CA ARG A 376 31.71 -4.44 17.75
C ARG A 376 32.24 -3.57 16.61
N GLY A 377 32.22 -2.26 16.81
CA GLY A 377 32.63 -1.24 15.84
C GLY A 377 31.50 -0.75 14.93
N GLU A 378 31.78 0.33 14.21
CA GLU A 378 30.84 0.99 13.29
C GLU A 378 30.37 0.08 12.14
N THR A 379 31.21 -0.88 11.73
CA THR A 379 30.86 -1.90 10.74
C THR A 379 31.48 -3.23 11.15
N ALA A 380 30.67 -4.29 11.17
CA ALA A 380 31.11 -5.64 11.51
C ALA A 380 30.56 -6.67 10.50
N ARG A 381 31.35 -7.70 10.22
CA ARG A 381 31.02 -8.78 9.29
C ARG A 381 30.90 -10.10 10.02
N PHE A 382 29.91 -10.89 9.62
CA PHE A 382 29.63 -12.22 10.18
C PHE A 382 29.31 -13.19 9.05
N PRO A 383 29.57 -14.50 9.20
CA PRO A 383 29.02 -15.51 8.30
C PRO A 383 27.50 -15.39 8.20
N ALA A 384 26.94 -15.53 6.99
CA ALA A 384 25.51 -15.38 6.71
C ALA A 384 24.83 -16.73 6.44
N PRO A 385 24.50 -17.52 7.49
CA PRO A 385 23.73 -18.73 7.26
C PRO A 385 22.38 -18.41 6.63
N ALA A 386 21.76 -19.41 5.99
CA ALA A 386 20.43 -19.27 5.43
C ALA A 386 19.41 -18.95 6.54
N GLY A 387 18.39 -18.16 6.20
CA GLY A 387 17.25 -17.86 7.05
C GLY A 387 17.33 -16.51 7.77
N PRO A 388 16.31 -16.21 8.59
CA PRO A 388 16.10 -14.91 9.22
C PRO A 388 17.18 -14.47 10.20
N HIS A 389 17.58 -13.20 10.11
CA HIS A 389 18.47 -12.53 11.06
C HIS A 389 17.94 -11.15 11.43
N TRP A 390 18.28 -10.67 12.63
CA TRP A 390 17.97 -9.31 13.04
C TRP A 390 19.00 -8.76 14.02
N LEU A 391 19.05 -7.44 14.11
CA LEU A 391 19.77 -6.71 15.14
C LEU A 391 18.79 -6.30 16.24
N GLU A 392 19.21 -6.43 17.49
CA GLU A 392 18.44 -5.97 18.66
C GLU A 392 19.35 -5.28 19.69
N ASP A 393 18.80 -4.36 20.48
CA ASP A 393 19.53 -3.76 21.60
C ASP A 393 19.48 -4.64 22.87
N SER A 394 20.06 -4.16 23.97
CA SER A 394 20.07 -4.86 25.27
C SER A 394 18.69 -5.01 25.91
N ARG A 395 17.69 -4.26 25.44
CA ARG A 395 16.28 -4.33 25.83
C ARG A 395 15.44 -5.16 24.86
N THR A 396 16.09 -5.86 23.94
CA THR A 396 15.46 -6.63 22.85
C THR A 396 14.62 -5.77 21.90
N THR A 397 14.90 -4.48 21.80
CA THR A 397 14.31 -3.61 20.78
C THR A 397 14.89 -4.01 19.43
N VAL A 398 14.05 -4.43 18.48
CA VAL A 398 14.51 -4.78 17.13
C VAL A 398 14.94 -3.51 16.38
N LEU A 399 16.17 -3.51 15.85
CA LEU A 399 16.83 -2.37 15.20
C LEU A 399 16.86 -2.50 13.68
N ALA A 400 17.10 -3.71 13.18
CA ALA A 400 17.09 -4.04 11.75
C ALA A 400 16.79 -5.53 11.53
N ILE A 401 16.29 -5.89 10.36
CA ILE A 401 15.99 -7.27 9.93
C ILE A 401 16.70 -7.53 8.60
N ALA A 402 17.21 -8.75 8.40
CA ALA A 402 17.72 -9.25 7.14
C ALA A 402 17.12 -10.63 6.84
N ASN A 403 16.80 -10.87 5.56
CA ASN A 403 16.29 -12.16 5.07
C ASN A 403 17.41 -13.16 4.74
#